data_AF-A0A4R5D4G7-F1
#
_entry.id   AF-A0A4R5D4G7-F1
#
_cell.length_a   1.000
_cell.length_b   1.000
_cell.length_c   1.000
_cell.angle_alpha   90.00
_cell.angle_beta   90.00
_cell.angle_gamma   90.00
#
_symmetry.space_group_name_H-M   'P 1'
#
loop_
_entity.id
_entity.type
_entity.pdbx_description
1 polymer ?
#
loop_
_entity_poly.entity_id
_entity_poly.type
_entity_poly.pdbx_seq_one_letter_code
_entity_poly.pdbx_strand_id
1 'polypeptide(L)' 'MKITDINGCQIEVTDLKEAIKIARRYKEYRHEDSNFSEFDKRQKTYWSDMYEKLRAIKAQLTTS' A
#
# COMPACT_ATOMS: atom_id res chain seq x y z
N MET A 1 13.77 5.76 1.25
CA MET A 1 14.03 4.44 0.62
C MET A 1 13.16 4.28 -0.63
N LYS A 2 13.39 3.28 -1.48
CA LYS A 2 12.56 3.05 -2.69
C LYS A 2 11.87 1.69 -2.66
N ILE A 3 10.63 1.64 -3.16
CA ILE A 3 9.84 0.41 -3.35
C ILE A 3 9.33 0.38 -4.78
N THR A 4 9.31 -0.79 -5.40
CA THR A 4 8.64 -1.00 -6.68
C THR A 4 7.21 -1.45 -6.44
N ASP A 5 6.24 -0.67 -6.92
CA ASP A 5 4.82 -1.03 -6.84
C ASP A 5 4.45 -2.16 -7.81
N ILE A 6 3.19 -2.61 -7.77
CA ILE A 6 2.71 -3.69 -8.64
C ILE A 6 2.75 -3.36 -10.14
N ASN A 7 2.81 -2.07 -10.51
CA ASN A 7 2.90 -1.61 -11.89
C ASN A 7 4.35 -1.45 -12.37
N GLY A 8 5.34 -1.79 -11.53
CA GLY A 8 6.75 -1.63 -11.85
C GLY A 8 7.28 -0.21 -11.62
N CYS A 9 6.49 0.69 -11.04
CA CYS A 9 6.92 2.06 -10.76
C CYS A 9 7.72 2.12 -9.45
N GLN A 10 8.84 2.84 -9.46
CA GLN A 10 9.61 3.11 -8.25
C GLN A 10 8.99 4.28 -7.48
N ILE A 11 8.60 4.04 -6.24
CA ILE A 11 8.05 5.02 -5.32
C ILE A 11 9.08 5.33 -4.24
N GLU A 12 9.36 6.62 -4.04
CA GLU A 12 10.17 7.09 -2.93
C GLU A 12 9.33 7.13 -1.64
N VAL A 13 9.83 6.45 -0.60
CA VAL A 13 9.24 6.44 0.73
C VAL A 13 10.17 7.20 1.67
N THR A 14 9.74 8.39 2.09
CA THR A 14 10.46 9.29 2.99
C THR A 14 10.14 9.01 4.47
N ASP A 15 8.91 8.58 4.78
CA ASP A 15 8.48 8.12 6.10
C ASP A 15 7.80 6.75 6.00
N LEU A 16 8.49 5.71 6.47
CA LEU A 16 7.99 4.33 6.44
C LEU A 16 6.79 4.13 7.38
N LYS A 17 6.74 4.79 8.54
CA LYS A 17 5.64 4.60 9.50
C LYS A 17 4.36 5.22 8.96
N GLU A 18 4.44 6.43 8.40
CA GLU A 18 3.28 7.09 7.80
C GLU A 18 2.81 6.37 6.53
N ALA A 19 3.74 5.91 5.67
CA ALA A 19 3.39 5.13 4.49
C ALA A 19 2.59 3.85 4.84
N ILE A 20 2.99 3.12 5.89
CA ILE A 20 2.24 1.94 6.38
C ILE A 20 0.84 2.32 6.85
N LYS A 21 0.70 3.43 7.59
CA LYS A 21 -0.62 3.90 8.07
C LYS A 21 -1.55 4.25 6.91
N ILE A 22 -1.03 4.93 5.88
CA ILE A 22 -1.76 5.28 4.66
C ILE A 22 -2.22 4.01 3.94
N ALA A 23 -1.30 3.10 3.61
CA ALA A 23 -1.63 1.88 2.87
C ALA A 23 -2.65 1.01 3.63
N ARG A 24 -2.55 0.93 4.97
CA ARG A 24 -3.53 0.21 5.80
C ARG A 24 -4.94 0.79 5.68
N ARG A 25 -5.08 2.12 5.64
CA ARG A 25 -6.39 2.79 5.52
C ARG A 25 -6.97 2.58 4.13
N TYR A 26 -6.17 2.83 3.10
CA TYR A 26 -6.67 2.82 1.72
C TYR A 26 -6.98 1.42 1.19
N LYS A 27 -6.36 0.35 1.70
CA LYS A 27 -6.74 -1.02 1.30
C LYS A 27 -8.14 -1.44 1.77
N GLU A 28 -8.70 -0.75 2.75
CA GLU A 28 -10.05 -1.00 3.30
C GLU A 28 -11.09 0.01 2.81
N TYR A 29 -10.62 1.11 2.19
CA TYR A 29 -11.46 2.15 1.64
C TYR A 29 -12.24 1.63 0.43
N ARG A 30 -13.53 1.95 0.40
CA ARG A 30 -14.45 1.62 -0.69
C ARG A 30 -15.54 2.67 -0.75
N HIS A 31 -16.08 2.88 -1.94
CA HIS A 31 -17.24 3.73 -2.13
C HIS A 31 -18.51 2.96 -1.75
N GLU A 32 -19.53 3.71 -1.32
CA GLU A 32 -20.87 3.13 -1.12
C GLU A 32 -21.58 2.88 -2.46
N ASP A 33 -21.28 3.71 -3.45
CA ASP A 33 -21.80 3.58 -4.81
C ASP A 33 -21.15 2.38 -5.53
N SER A 34 -21.99 1.42 -5.93
CA SER A 34 -21.59 0.19 -6.59
C SER A 34 -20.99 0.41 -8.00
N ASN A 35 -21.22 1.57 -8.61
CA ASN A 35 -20.59 1.95 -9.88
C ASN A 35 -19.06 1.98 -9.80
N PHE A 36 -18.50 2.14 -8.59
CA PHE A 36 -17.06 2.14 -8.34
C PHE A 36 -16.50 0.77 -7.96
N SER A 37 -17.30 -0.29 -7.97
CA SER A 37 -16.88 -1.62 -7.49
C SER A 37 -15.61 -2.16 -8.15
N GLU A 38 -15.46 -1.99 -9.47
CA GLU A 38 -14.23 -2.39 -10.18
C GLU A 38 -13.03 -1.51 -9.83
N PHE A 39 -13.24 -0.22 -9.62
CA PHE A 39 -12.20 0.69 -9.16
C PHE A 39 -11.75 0.32 -7.73
N ASP A 40 -12.70 0.09 -6.83
CA ASP A 40 -12.43 -0.29 -5.44
C ASP A 40 -11.67 -1.62 -5.36
N LYS A 41 -11.98 -2.59 -6.22
CA LYS A 41 -11.20 -3.84 -6.33
C LYS A 41 -9.75 -3.55 -6.72
N ARG A 42 -9.51 -2.70 -7.72
CA ARG A 42 -8.15 -2.33 -8.15
C ARG A 42 -7.38 -1.59 -7.06
N GLN A 43 -8.02 -0.62 -6.40
CA GLN A 43 -7.43 0.12 -5.28
C GLN A 43 -7.10 -0.82 -4.12
N LYS A 44 -8.01 -1.73 -3.75
CA LYS A 44 -7.78 -2.72 -2.70
C LYS A 44 -6.57 -3.60 -3.00
N THR A 45 -6.44 -4.10 -4.24
CA THR A 45 -5.29 -4.88 -4.66
C THR A 45 -4.00 -4.06 -4.56
N TYR A 46 -3.99 -2.84 -5.12
CA TYR A 46 -2.83 -1.95 -5.08
C TYR A 46 -2.37 -1.64 -3.65
N TRP A 47 -3.27 -1.20 -2.79
CA TRP A 47 -2.93 -0.80 -1.42
C TRP A 47 -2.59 -1.99 -0.52
N SER A 48 -3.14 -3.18 -0.79
CA SER A 48 -2.76 -4.40 -0.07
C SER A 48 -1.31 -4.79 -0.37
N ASP A 49 -0.92 -4.80 -1.65
CA ASP A 49 0.46 -5.08 -2.08
C ASP A 49 1.44 -4.07 -1.45
N MET A 50 1.14 -2.77 -1.52
CA MET A 50 1.95 -1.74 -0.89
C MET A 50 2.09 -1.93 0.63
N TYR A 51 0.98 -2.23 1.32
CA TYR A 51 1.00 -2.45 2.76
C TYR A 51 1.88 -3.63 3.18
N GLU A 52 1.81 -4.73 2.44
CA GLU A 52 2.62 -5.93 2.69
C GLU A 52 4.11 -5.66 2.47
N LYS A 53 4.48 -5.04 1.35
CA LYS A 53 5.87 -4.65 1.04
C LYS A 53 6.44 -3.72 2.11
N LEU A 54 5.72 -2.66 2.48
CA LEU A 54 6.14 -1.72 3.51
C LEU A 54 6.32 -2.40 4.88
N ARG A 55 5.44 -3.34 5.24
CA ARG A 55 5.57 -4.11 6.49
C ARG A 55 6.76 -5.06 6.48
N ALA A 56 7.02 -5.73 5.35
CA ALA A 56 8.17 -6.63 5.22
C ALA A 56 9.48 -5.86 5.42
N ILE A 57 9.60 -4.68 4.83
CA ILE A 57 10.72 -3.77 5.05
C ILE A 57 10.85 -3.38 6.51
N LYS A 58 9.75 -2.95 7.14
CA LYS A 58 9.78 -2.57 8.56
C LYS A 58 10.27 -3.73 9.44
N ALA A 59 9.81 -4.95 9.15
CA ALA A 59 10.24 -6.15 9.88
C ALA A 59 11.74 -6.42 9.69
N GLN A 60 12.27 -6.28 8.48
CA GLN A 60 13.71 -6.43 8.21
C GLN A 60 14.54 -5.41 8.99
N LEU A 61 14.09 -4.15 9.06
CA LEU A 61 14.77 -3.08 9.82
C LEU A 61 14.72 -3.27 11.34
N THR A 62 13.71 -3.97 11.87
CA THR A 62 13.61 -4.24 13.31
C THR A 62 14.35 -5.49 13.77
N THR A 63 14.68 -6.38 12.83
CA THR A 63 15.43 -7.63 13.09
C THR A 63 16.94 -7.46 12.86
N SER A 64 17.37 -6.31 12.32
CA SER A 64 18.77 -5.93 12.12
C SER A 64 19.28 -5.10 13.28
#